data_AF-A0A536UC90-F1
#
_entry.id   AF-A0A536UC90-F1
#
_cell.length_a   1.000
_cell.length_b   1.000
_cell.length_c   1.000
_cell.angle_alpha   90.00
_cell.angle_beta   90.00
_cell.angle_gamma   90.00
#
_symmetry.space_group_name_H-M   'P 1'
#
loop_
_entity.id
_entity.type
_entity.pdbx_description
1 polymer ?
#
loop_
_entity_poly.entity_id
_entity_poly.type
_entity_poly.pdbx_seq_one_letter_code
_entity_poly.pdbx_strand_id
1 'polypeptide(L)'
;MQRVQWWAAKLLRVLGIELRTTGLPRPGGTMLVANHVSWLDIVAIHARCPQARFVSKSEVRHWPVIGRLVDAAGTLYLERERRRDALRVVHHAAEALQRGDTVAVFPEGTTGDGHALLPFHA
;
A
#
# COMPACT_ATOMS: atom_id res chain seq x y z
N MET A 1 -0.96 14.98 2.23
CA MET A 1 -1.74 14.09 1.32
C MET A 1 -1.71 14.57 -0.14
N GLN A 2 -2.05 15.82 -0.48
CA GLN A 2 -2.02 16.30 -1.88
C GLN A 2 -0.66 16.13 -2.58
N ARG A 3 0.46 16.32 -1.87
CA ARG A 3 1.81 16.07 -2.40
C ARG A 3 2.02 14.61 -2.82
N VAL A 4 1.51 13.65 -2.04
CA VAL A 4 1.62 12.21 -2.31
C VAL A 4 0.89 11.85 -3.60
N GLN A 5 -0.36 12.32 -3.69
CA GLN A 5 -1.18 12.13 -4.87
C GLN A 5 -0.52 12.70 -6.13
N TRP A 6 0.03 13.91 -6.02
CA TRP A 6 0.64 14.60 -7.16
C TRP A 6 1.88 13.87 -7.67
N TRP A 7 2.82 13.49 -6.80
CA TRP A 7 4.03 12.81 -7.26
C TRP A 7 3.72 11.40 -7.78
N ALA A 8 2.76 10.70 -7.17
CA ALA A 8 2.34 9.37 -7.62
C ALA A 8 1.70 9.43 -9.01
N ALA A 9 0.75 10.35 -9.22
CA ALA A 9 0.14 10.58 -10.52
C ALA A 9 1.17 11.03 -11.58
N LYS A 10 2.12 11.88 -11.20
CA LYS A 10 3.20 12.33 -12.11
C LYS A 10 4.13 11.17 -12.48
N LEU A 11 4.50 10.32 -11.52
CA LEU A 11 5.36 9.16 -11.76
C LEU A 11 4.71 8.20 -12.78
N LEU A 12 3.43 7.87 -12.61
CA LEU A 12 2.69 7.04 -13.56
C LEU A 12 2.71 7.65 -14.97
N ARG A 13 2.48 8.96 -15.10
CA ARG A 13 2.54 9.65 -16.40
C ARG A 13 3.93 9.61 -17.04
N VAL A 14 5.00 9.80 -16.26
CA VAL A 14 6.39 9.71 -16.75
C VAL A 14 6.73 8.31 -17.25
N LEU A 15 6.15 7.28 -16.62
CA LEU A 15 6.27 5.89 -17.05
C LEU A 15 5.37 5.52 -18.23
N GLY A 16 4.58 6.46 -18.77
CA GLY A 16 3.65 6.20 -19.87
C GLY A 16 2.41 5.39 -19.45
N ILE A 17 2.10 5.34 -18.15
CA ILE A 17 0.99 4.56 -17.59
C ILE A 17 -0.26 5.43 -17.45
N GLU A 18 -1.36 5.01 -18.09
CA GLU A 18 -2.68 5.61 -17.91
C GLU A 18 -3.44 4.92 -16.77
N LEU A 19 -3.68 5.64 -15.67
CA LEU A 19 -4.43 5.10 -14.53
C LEU A 19 -5.94 5.35 -14.69
N ARG A 20 -6.68 4.28 -14.96
CA ARG A 20 -8.16 4.27 -14.97
C ARG A 20 -8.71 3.72 -13.66
N THR A 21 -9.72 4.38 -13.13
CA THR A 21 -10.38 3.98 -11.88
C THR A 21 -11.88 4.04 -12.01
N THR A 22 -12.55 3.05 -11.46
CA THR A 22 -14.01 2.99 -11.35
C THR A 22 -14.42 3.06 -9.89
N GLY A 23 -15.36 3.96 -9.57
CA GLY A 23 -15.78 4.24 -8.20
C GLY A 23 -14.93 5.31 -7.50
N LEU A 24 -15.32 5.64 -6.27
CA LEU A 24 -14.66 6.64 -5.44
C LEU A 24 -14.15 6.01 -4.13
N PRO A 25 -13.00 6.45 -3.60
CA PRO A 25 -12.56 6.05 -2.26
C PRO A 25 -13.63 6.39 -1.22
N ARG A 26 -13.87 5.46 -0.29
CA ARG A 26 -14.77 5.72 0.84
C ARG A 26 -14.11 6.65 1.85
N PRO A 27 -14.84 7.63 2.42
CA PRO A 27 -14.33 8.46 3.50
C PRO A 27 -14.25 7.66 4.82
N GLY A 28 -13.36 8.07 5.72
CA GLY A 28 -13.19 7.48 7.05
C GLY A 28 -12.37 6.18 7.06
N GLY A 29 -12.48 5.43 8.16
CA GLY A 29 -11.72 4.21 8.43
C GLY A 29 -12.01 3.14 7.38
N THR A 30 -11.10 2.97 6.43
CA THR A 30 -11.32 2.11 5.25
C THR A 30 -10.18 1.12 5.12
N MET A 31 -10.51 -0.16 5.00
CA MET A 31 -9.54 -1.19 4.64
C MET A 31 -9.58 -1.42 3.13
N LEU A 32 -8.47 -1.11 2.46
CA LEU A 32 -8.24 -1.42 1.05
C LEU A 32 -7.56 -2.78 0.96
N VAL A 33 -8.18 -3.70 0.24
CA VAL A 33 -7.62 -5.03 -0.03
C VAL A 33 -7.43 -5.12 -1.54
N ALA A 34 -6.21 -5.41 -1.98
CA ALA A 34 -5.87 -5.54 -3.38
C ALA A 34 -4.93 -6.72 -3.61
N ASN A 35 -4.96 -7.27 -4.81
CA ASN A 35 -3.93 -8.19 -5.26
C ASN A 35 -2.59 -7.47 -5.42
N HIS A 36 -1.48 -8.20 -5.34
CA HIS A 36 -0.15 -7.61 -5.47
C HIS A 36 0.58 -8.17 -6.69
N VAL A 37 0.72 -7.35 -7.71
CA VAL A 37 1.42 -7.68 -8.96
C VAL A 37 2.77 -6.99 -8.99
N SER A 38 2.84 -5.74 -8.51
CA SER A 38 4.05 -4.96 -8.63
C SER A 38 4.14 -3.83 -7.59
N TRP A 39 5.33 -3.26 -7.45
CA TRP A 39 5.49 -2.04 -6.66
C TRP A 39 4.68 -0.85 -7.21
N LEU A 40 4.29 -0.87 -8.50
CA LEU A 40 3.44 0.17 -9.09
C LEU A 40 2.03 0.18 -8.50
N ASP A 41 1.58 -0.93 -7.88
CA ASP A 41 0.27 -1.00 -7.22
C ASP A 41 0.16 0.06 -6.12
N ILE A 42 1.24 0.25 -5.35
CA ILE A 42 1.33 1.26 -4.29
C ILE A 42 1.20 2.67 -4.88
N VAL A 43 1.90 2.93 -5.98
CA VAL A 43 1.86 4.24 -6.68
C VAL A 43 0.46 4.51 -7.25
N ALA A 44 -0.15 3.50 -7.89
CA ALA A 44 -1.49 3.59 -8.45
C ALA A 44 -2.53 3.90 -7.38
N ILE A 45 -2.45 3.21 -6.23
CA ILE A 45 -3.33 3.47 -5.09
C ILE A 45 -3.04 4.86 -4.51
N HIS A 46 -1.80 5.29 -4.31
CA HIS A 46 -1.48 6.63 -3.78
C HIS A 46 -1.93 7.77 -4.69
N ALA A 47 -1.97 7.57 -6.01
CA ALA A 47 -2.50 8.55 -6.96
C ALA A 47 -4.01 8.82 -6.76
N ARG A 48 -4.73 7.98 -6.03
CA ARG A 48 -6.19 8.06 -5.84
C ARG A 48 -6.62 8.09 -4.36
N CYS A 49 -5.91 7.35 -3.53
CA CYS A 49 -6.04 7.25 -2.08
C CYS A 49 -4.70 7.65 -1.43
N PRO A 50 -4.29 8.93 -1.50
CA PRO A 50 -3.01 9.38 -0.93
C PRO A 50 -2.91 9.23 0.59
N GLN A 51 -4.02 8.97 1.27
CA GLN A 51 -4.11 8.64 2.69
C GLN A 51 -3.88 7.17 3.02
N ALA A 52 -3.81 6.29 2.01
CA ALA A 52 -3.63 4.87 2.23
C ALA A 52 -2.26 4.56 2.85
N ARG A 53 -2.28 3.89 4.00
CA ARG A 53 -1.10 3.40 4.70
C ARG A 53 -0.92 1.93 4.39
N PHE A 54 0.19 1.57 3.78
CA PHE A 54 0.47 0.19 3.39
C PHE A 54 1.11 -0.59 4.52
N VAL A 55 0.75 -1.87 4.62
CA VAL A 55 1.52 -2.84 5.40
C VAL A 55 2.53 -3.51 4.46
N SER A 56 3.82 -3.24 4.62
CA SER A 56 4.86 -3.77 3.72
C SER A 56 6.08 -4.27 4.48
N LYS A 57 6.88 -5.15 3.87
CA LYS A 57 8.14 -5.64 4.44
C LYS A 57 9.15 -4.50 4.59
N SER A 58 9.93 -4.53 5.67
CA SER A 58 11.01 -3.57 5.95
C SER A 58 12.09 -3.50 4.85
N GLU A 59 12.25 -4.57 4.07
CA GLU A 59 13.17 -4.66 2.93
C GLU A 59 12.96 -3.56 1.88
N VAL A 60 11.69 -3.15 1.64
CA VAL A 60 11.34 -2.11 0.65
C VAL A 60 11.91 -0.74 1.03
N ARG A 61 12.18 -0.50 2.31
CA ARG A 61 12.79 0.74 2.81
C ARG A 61 14.20 0.97 2.25
N HIS A 62 14.91 -0.11 1.92
CA HIS A 62 16.31 -0.04 1.46
C HIS A 62 16.44 0.20 -0.05
N TRP A 63 15.34 0.25 -0.80
CA TRP A 63 15.40 0.49 -2.23
C TRP A 63 15.73 1.97 -2.50
N PRO A 64 16.79 2.27 -3.27
CA PRO A 64 17.12 3.65 -3.61
C PRO A 64 15.95 4.28 -4.37
N VAL A 65 15.64 5.55 -4.05
CA VAL A 65 14.48 6.32 -4.53
C VAL A 65 13.13 5.84 -3.97
N ILE A 66 12.79 4.56 -4.10
CA ILE A 66 11.48 4.01 -3.69
C ILE A 66 11.31 4.05 -2.16
N GLY A 67 12.33 3.71 -1.39
CA GLY A 67 12.27 3.75 0.08
C GLY A 67 11.90 5.13 0.63
N ARG A 68 12.42 6.21 0.01
CA ARG A 68 12.10 7.60 0.39
C ARG A 68 10.66 7.99 0.04
N LEU A 69 10.12 7.46 -1.06
CA LEU A 69 8.74 7.72 -1.48
C LEU A 69 7.73 6.97 -0.60
N VAL A 70 8.06 5.73 -0.26
CA VAL A 70 7.27 4.85 0.63
C VAL A 70 7.30 5.36 2.08
N ASP A 71 8.45 5.86 2.55
CA ASP A 71 8.58 6.56 3.84
C ASP A 71 7.73 7.84 3.88
N ALA A 72 7.80 8.66 2.83
CA ALA A 72 7.03 9.90 2.73
C ALA A 72 5.50 9.68 2.69
N ALA A 73 5.06 8.46 2.38
CA ALA A 73 3.66 8.08 2.33
C ALA A 73 3.13 7.46 3.64
N GLY A 74 3.96 7.34 4.68
CA GLY A 74 3.53 6.89 6.01
C GLY A 74 3.24 5.39 6.10
N THR A 75 3.98 4.59 5.34
CA THR A 75 3.91 3.12 5.29
C THR A 75 4.22 2.49 6.66
N LEU A 76 3.44 1.48 7.03
CA LEU A 76 3.67 0.64 8.20
C LEU A 76 4.59 -0.52 7.79
N TYR A 77 5.83 -0.48 8.25
CA TYR A 77 6.83 -1.52 7.93
C TYR A 77 6.71 -2.72 8.87
N LEU A 78 6.88 -3.93 8.31
CA LEU A 78 6.90 -5.22 8.98
C LEU A 78 8.27 -5.87 8.80
N GLU A 79 8.93 -6.25 9.90
CA GLU A 79 10.00 -7.25 9.89
C GLU A 79 9.36 -8.64 10.06
N ARG A 80 9.51 -9.52 9.06
CA ARG A 80 8.86 -10.84 9.02
C ARG A 80 9.54 -11.90 9.88
N GLU A 81 10.42 -11.52 10.81
CA GLU A 81 11.18 -12.52 11.56
C GLU A 81 10.39 -13.18 12.70
N ARG A 82 9.24 -12.62 13.15
CA ARG A 82 8.49 -13.21 14.29
C ARG A 82 6.97 -13.16 14.12
N ARG A 83 6.29 -14.26 14.47
CA ARG A 83 4.81 -14.37 14.60
C ARG A 83 4.20 -13.27 15.50
N ARG A 84 4.99 -12.75 16.45
CA ARG A 84 4.61 -11.65 17.36
C ARG A 84 4.51 -10.30 16.64
N ASP A 85 5.28 -10.09 15.58
CA ASP A 85 5.27 -8.85 14.80
C ASP A 85 4.03 -8.76 13.89
N ALA A 86 3.57 -9.90 13.38
CA ALA A 86 2.32 -9.97 12.61
C ALA A 86 1.10 -9.55 13.45
N LEU A 87 0.96 -10.06 14.67
CA LEU A 87 -0.14 -9.68 15.59
C LEU A 87 -0.09 -8.19 15.95
N ARG A 88 1.11 -7.63 16.17
CA ARG A 88 1.28 -6.20 16.43
C ARG A 88 0.80 -5.34 15.26
N VAL A 89 1.06 -5.77 14.03
CA VAL A 89 0.60 -5.06 12.83
C VAL A 89 -0.91 -5.13 12.68
N VAL A 90 -1.53 -6.29 12.94
CA VAL A 90 -3.01 -6.39 12.96
C VAL A 90 -3.59 -5.42 13.98
N HIS A 91 -2.98 -5.32 15.17
CA HIS A 91 -3.43 -4.37 16.19
C HIS A 91 -3.28 -2.91 15.73
N HIS A 92 -2.12 -2.52 15.19
CA HIS A 92 -1.92 -1.16 14.68
C HIS A 92 -2.82 -0.81 13.49
N ALA A 93 -3.08 -1.78 12.60
CA ALA A 93 -4.03 -1.61 11.51
C ALA A 93 -5.46 -1.41 12.06
N ALA A 94 -5.88 -2.22 13.04
CA ALA A 94 -7.16 -2.06 13.70
C ALA A 94 -7.30 -0.70 14.40
N GLU A 95 -6.28 -0.26 15.15
CA GLU A 95 -6.25 1.06 15.78
C GLU A 95 -6.32 2.19 14.74
N ALA A 96 -5.60 2.07 13.63
CA ALA A 96 -5.63 3.05 12.54
C ALA A 96 -7.02 3.14 11.92
N LEU A 97 -7.64 2.01 11.61
CA LEU A 97 -9.01 1.96 11.11
C LEU A 97 -10.00 2.58 12.09
N GLN A 98 -9.87 2.30 13.41
CA GLN A 98 -10.71 2.89 14.45
C GLN A 98 -10.54 4.43 14.56
N ARG A 99 -9.35 4.95 14.30
CA ARG A 99 -9.08 6.41 14.23
C ARG A 99 -9.57 7.06 12.93
N GLY A 100 -10.10 6.27 12.00
CA GLY A 100 -10.58 6.76 10.71
C GLY A 100 -9.51 6.78 9.61
N ASP A 101 -8.33 6.19 9.84
CA ASP A 101 -7.28 6.08 8.84
C ASP A 101 -7.64 5.03 7.76
N THR A 102 -7.11 5.21 6.55
CA THR A 102 -7.20 4.19 5.49
C THR A 102 -5.98 3.27 5.54
N VAL A 103 -6.21 1.96 5.67
CA VAL A 103 -5.16 0.93 5.67
C VAL A 103 -5.25 0.08 4.41
N ALA A 104 -4.14 -0.09 3.71
CA ALA A 104 -4.06 -0.92 2.51
C ALA A 104 -3.23 -2.19 2.76
N VAL A 105 -3.77 -3.34 2.37
CA VAL A 105 -3.15 -4.64 2.54
C VAL A 105 -3.15 -5.46 1.25
N PHE A 106 -2.09 -6.24 1.09
CA PHE A 106 -1.88 -7.17 0.00
C PHE A 106 -1.85 -8.60 0.59
N PRO A 107 -2.99 -9.31 0.62
CA PRO A 107 -3.14 -10.55 1.39
C PRO A 107 -2.33 -11.73 0.82
N GLU A 108 -1.90 -11.65 -0.43
CA GLU A 108 -1.01 -12.64 -1.05
C GLU A 108 0.36 -12.68 -0.36
N GLY A 109 0.79 -11.57 0.24
CA GLY A 109 2.04 -11.49 1.02
C GLY A 109 3.32 -11.60 0.17
N THR A 110 3.19 -11.59 -1.15
CA THR A 110 4.24 -11.57 -2.19
C THR A 110 3.66 -10.94 -3.46
N THR A 111 4.48 -10.64 -4.46
CA THR A 111 4.01 -10.26 -5.79
C THR A 111 3.77 -11.50 -6.66
N GLY A 112 2.63 -11.54 -7.36
CA GLY A 112 2.34 -12.48 -8.43
C GLY A 112 2.77 -11.96 -9.81
N ASP A 113 2.57 -12.79 -10.83
CA ASP A 113 2.83 -12.44 -12.25
C ASP A 113 1.70 -11.61 -12.89
N GLY A 114 0.59 -11.42 -12.17
CA GLY A 114 -0.59 -10.69 -12.62
C GLY A 114 -1.54 -11.49 -13.52
N HIS A 115 -1.27 -12.76 -13.79
CA HIS A 115 -2.14 -13.63 -14.58
C HIS A 115 -3.22 -14.32 -13.74
N ALA A 116 -2.92 -14.58 -12.47
CA ALA A 116 -3.86 -15.16 -11.52
C ALA A 116 -3.69 -14.53 -10.13
N LEU A 117 -4.74 -14.63 -9.31
CA LEU A 117 -4.66 -14.31 -7.89
C LEU A 117 -3.93 -15.43 -7.15
N LEU A 118 -2.92 -15.10 -6.35
CA LEU A 118 -2.35 -16.06 -5.41
C LEU A 118 -3.29 -16.28 -4.21
N PRO A 119 -3.11 -17.37 -3.44
CA PRO A 119 -3.87 -17.59 -2.22
C PRO A 119 -3.72 -16.43 -1.23
N PHE A 120 -4.83 -16.04 -0.62
CA PHE A 120 -4.83 -15.04 0.44
C PHE A 120 -4.38 -15.71 1.73
N HIS A 121 -3.27 -15.23 2.30
CA HIS A 121 -2.79 -15.70 3.58
C HIS A 121 -3.55 -14.98 4.70
N ALA A 122 -4.21 -15.77 5.56
CA ALA A 122 -4.91 -15.31 6.76
C ALA A 122 -3.96 -15.28 7.98
#